data_AF-A0A942DJT4-F1
#
_entry.id   AF-A0A942DJT4-F1
#
_cell.length_a   1.000
_cell.length_b   1.000
_cell.length_c   1.000
_cell.angle_alpha   90.00
_cell.angle_beta   90.00
_cell.angle_gamma   90.00
#
_symmetry.space_group_name_H-M   'P 1'
#
loop_
_entity.id
_entity.type
_entity.pdbx_description
1 polymer ?
#
loop_
_entity_poly.entity_id
_entity_poly.type
_entity_poly.pdbx_seq_one_letter_code
_entity_poly.pdbx_strand_id
1 'polypeptide(L)'
;MTRYSDTFLASLLTCCVALFSLTCAAYAVAPLDYQTESRIFSSLEKAHDLIAADRFNEAKPLLEFSTKYDPSRYSGSVHENLAIIYRELGYPEKGIAQAKLAQRYGGSPGTSYTMGLCYSDMGDFAKAQNCFEQFIVDSPDAQFRQKAQDIIKDLQDDSHKVKSGAAKSRDYFDDIVANKEAQKWKQTLLPLKLYIDSGKGVRNYRPTYRRLILEALDSWCSASGNKLSYKMVTDKSKADVVVEWVGQAISTVQKDRKRDAAGLTTCDADEKQIITHALIQIETYDFDRSVEAADSKIKSACLHEIGHAIGVGHSPYVKDIMYFKLTPRQLFSLSPRDRATAAKLYADYPVVTLVTGTSSLPAECFAQPTLPPGALRYPPIPPSFFAQPPLPPVKDSGDSDPNVATGHSSLFAQPSVPRASISPPKLPSLLFAQPAPPPGAKKREPKSRTKTTVKTTITVTTVDSASKLFATPSLPPKHK
;
A
#
# COMPACT_ATOMS: atom_id res chain seq x y z
N MET A 1 -64.71 -12.71 -43.34
CA MET A 1 -65.57 -11.57 -42.94
C MET A 1 -65.57 -11.52 -41.42
N THR A 2 -64.58 -10.81 -40.86
CA THR A 2 -64.81 -9.52 -40.19
C THR A 2 -65.66 -9.67 -38.93
N ARG A 3 -64.99 -9.96 -37.81
CA ARG A 3 -65.24 -9.50 -36.43
C ARG A 3 -64.50 -10.44 -35.46
N TYR A 4 -63.95 -9.87 -34.39
CA TYR A 4 -63.12 -10.48 -33.34
C TYR A 4 -61.60 -10.43 -33.55
N SER A 5 -61.05 -9.22 -33.69
CA SER A 5 -59.61 -9.00 -33.54
C SER A 5 -59.25 -7.61 -33.03
N ASP A 6 -60.02 -7.01 -32.10
CA ASP A 6 -59.73 -5.66 -31.58
C ASP A 6 -60.02 -5.43 -30.07
N THR A 7 -60.25 -6.46 -29.27
CA THR A 7 -60.57 -6.27 -27.83
C THR A 7 -59.81 -7.20 -26.88
N PHE A 8 -58.56 -7.55 -27.19
CA PHE A 8 -57.70 -8.30 -26.25
C PHE A 8 -56.25 -7.79 -26.11
N LEU A 9 -55.87 -6.73 -26.81
CA LEU A 9 -54.52 -6.13 -26.73
C LEU A 9 -54.45 -4.81 -25.92
N ALA A 10 -55.58 -4.31 -25.41
CA ALA A 10 -55.64 -3.07 -24.62
C ALA A 10 -55.74 -3.28 -23.09
N SER A 11 -55.77 -4.53 -22.60
CA SER A 11 -55.90 -4.83 -21.16
C SER A 11 -54.68 -5.52 -20.53
N LEU A 12 -53.62 -5.80 -21.30
CA LEU A 12 -52.35 -6.33 -20.76
C LEU A 12 -51.24 -5.27 -20.64
N LEU A 13 -51.44 -4.04 -21.12
CA LEU A 13 -50.45 -2.96 -21.03
C LEU A 13 -50.66 -2.01 -19.83
N THR A 14 -51.72 -2.20 -19.04
CA THR A 14 -52.02 -1.39 -17.85
C THR A 14 -51.75 -2.11 -16.53
N CYS A 15 -51.31 -3.38 -16.56
CA CYS A 15 -51.08 -4.18 -15.36
C CYS A 15 -49.60 -4.60 -15.13
N CYS A 16 -48.66 -4.22 -16.01
CA CYS A 16 -47.23 -4.53 -15.87
C CYS A 16 -46.32 -3.33 -15.56
N VAL A 17 -46.88 -2.12 -15.33
CA VAL A 17 -46.12 -0.93 -14.91
C VAL A 17 -46.27 -0.64 -13.39
N ALA A 18 -47.03 -1.44 -12.65
CA ALA A 18 -47.33 -1.18 -11.23
C ALA A 18 -46.64 -2.13 -10.22
N LEU A 19 -45.59 -2.88 -10.61
CA LEU A 19 -44.90 -3.80 -9.69
C LEU A 19 -43.36 -3.78 -9.73
N PHE A 20 -42.73 -2.75 -10.30
CA PHE A 20 -41.27 -2.52 -10.17
C PHE A 20 -40.91 -1.11 -9.71
N SER A 21 -41.78 -0.51 -8.89
CA SER A 21 -41.40 0.57 -7.99
C SER A 21 -41.45 0.05 -6.54
N LEU A 22 -40.53 -0.88 -6.21
CA LEU A 22 -40.00 -0.86 -4.84
C LEU A 22 -39.24 0.45 -4.70
N THR A 23 -40.01 1.49 -4.42
CA THR A 23 -39.51 2.68 -3.76
C THR A 23 -38.70 2.20 -2.57
N CYS A 24 -37.46 2.68 -2.44
CA CYS A 24 -36.85 2.80 -1.14
C CYS A 24 -37.82 3.65 -0.31
N ALA A 25 -38.74 3.01 0.40
CA ALA A 25 -39.35 3.61 1.56
C ALA A 25 -38.16 3.86 2.50
N ALA A 26 -37.58 5.06 2.40
CA ALA A 26 -36.79 5.63 3.46
C ALA A 26 -37.73 5.55 4.66
N TYR A 27 -37.47 4.59 5.56
CA TYR A 27 -38.12 4.59 6.86
C TYR A 27 -37.82 5.97 7.42
N ALA A 28 -38.84 6.82 7.49
CA ALA A 28 -38.76 8.09 8.18
C ALA A 28 -38.60 7.72 9.66
N VAL A 29 -37.35 7.46 10.05
CA VAL A 29 -37.00 7.24 11.45
C VAL A 29 -37.35 8.53 12.16
N ALA A 30 -38.11 8.40 13.26
CA ALA A 30 -38.46 9.54 14.07
C ALA A 30 -37.18 10.32 14.37
N PRO A 31 -37.17 11.65 14.14
CA PRO A 31 -35.96 12.44 14.32
C PRO A 31 -35.47 12.27 15.75
N LEU A 32 -34.17 12.00 15.89
CA LEU A 32 -33.53 11.92 17.20
C LEU A 32 -33.71 13.25 17.92
N ASP A 33 -33.75 13.22 19.25
CA ASP A 33 -33.79 14.45 20.02
C ASP A 33 -32.49 15.25 19.81
N TYR A 34 -32.61 16.58 19.92
CA TYR A 34 -31.48 17.50 19.70
C TYR A 34 -30.25 17.18 20.55
N GLN A 35 -30.42 16.69 21.79
CA GLN A 35 -29.28 16.37 22.66
C GLN A 35 -28.55 15.13 22.14
N THR A 36 -29.28 14.12 21.69
CA THR A 36 -28.71 12.93 21.07
C THR A 36 -27.99 13.28 19.77
N GLU A 37 -28.59 14.07 18.88
CA GLU A 37 -27.94 14.52 17.65
C GLU A 37 -26.67 15.33 17.92
N SER A 38 -26.72 16.24 18.90
CA SER A 38 -25.58 17.06 19.31
C SER A 38 -24.42 16.21 19.85
N ARG A 39 -24.72 15.15 20.62
CA ARG A 39 -23.72 14.18 21.09
C ARG A 39 -23.08 13.40 19.95
N ILE A 40 -23.87 12.97 18.95
CA ILE A 40 -23.35 12.27 17.76
C ILE A 40 -22.42 13.20 16.98
N PHE A 41 -22.85 14.45 16.76
CA PHE A 41 -22.07 15.46 16.06
C PHE A 41 -20.74 15.77 16.78
N SER A 42 -20.78 15.99 18.10
CA SER A 42 -19.56 16.22 18.90
C SER A 42 -18.61 15.03 18.88
N SER A 43 -19.15 13.80 18.88
CA SER A 43 -18.34 12.58 18.76
C SER A 43 -17.67 12.48 17.39
N LEU A 44 -18.37 12.90 16.32
CA LEU A 44 -17.82 12.97 14.97
C LEU A 44 -16.68 14.00 14.85
N GLU A 45 -16.86 15.21 15.37
CA GLU A 45 -15.82 16.25 15.34
C GLU A 45 -14.56 15.79 16.09
N LYS A 46 -14.73 15.28 17.31
CA LYS A 46 -13.60 14.78 18.10
C LYS A 46 -12.92 13.59 17.42
N ALA A 47 -13.69 12.68 16.81
CA ALA A 47 -13.12 11.57 16.07
C ALA A 47 -12.34 12.06 14.84
N HIS A 48 -12.81 13.10 14.15
CA HIS A 48 -12.11 13.69 13.00
C HIS A 48 -10.74 14.23 13.40
N ASP A 49 -10.65 14.99 14.51
CA ASP A 49 -9.37 15.50 15.03
C ASP A 49 -8.42 14.37 15.43
N LEU A 50 -8.94 13.31 16.05
CA LEU A 50 -8.16 12.13 16.42
C LEU A 50 -7.67 11.36 15.19
N ILE A 51 -8.50 11.22 14.15
CA ILE A 51 -8.10 10.62 12.87
C ILE A 51 -7.00 11.45 12.21
N ALA A 52 -7.14 12.77 12.17
CA ALA A 52 -6.12 13.68 11.61
C ALA A 52 -4.78 13.62 12.39
N ALA A 53 -4.81 13.17 13.64
CA ALA A 53 -3.64 12.95 14.49
C ALA A 53 -3.17 11.48 14.55
N ASP A 54 -3.65 10.60 13.67
CA ASP A 54 -3.37 9.15 13.64
C ASP A 54 -3.75 8.38 14.94
N ARG A 55 -4.64 8.94 15.78
CA ARG A 55 -5.09 8.36 17.05
C ARG A 55 -6.33 7.48 16.87
N PHE A 56 -6.23 6.51 15.97
CA PHE A 56 -7.35 5.67 15.53
C PHE A 56 -7.99 4.85 16.67
N ASN A 57 -7.20 4.34 17.61
CA ASN A 57 -7.70 3.58 18.75
C ASN A 57 -8.59 4.42 19.69
N GLU A 58 -8.34 5.73 19.75
CA GLU A 58 -9.13 6.67 20.56
C GLU A 58 -10.34 7.20 19.79
N ALA A 59 -10.21 7.39 18.47
CA ALA A 59 -11.32 7.80 17.61
C ALA A 59 -12.40 6.71 17.51
N LYS A 60 -11.99 5.44 17.44
CA LYS A 60 -12.87 4.29 17.23
C LYS A 60 -14.05 4.20 18.21
N PRO A 61 -13.86 4.18 19.54
CA PRO A 61 -14.97 4.04 20.48
C PRO A 61 -15.96 5.21 20.43
N LEU A 62 -15.53 6.42 20.03
CA LEU A 62 -16.42 7.56 19.86
C LEU A 62 -17.43 7.32 18.73
N LEU A 63 -16.97 6.75 17.62
CA LEU A 63 -17.84 6.47 16.48
C LEU A 63 -18.67 5.19 16.67
N GLU A 64 -18.14 4.16 17.32
CA GLU A 64 -18.91 2.96 17.70
C GLU A 64 -20.03 3.27 18.69
N PHE A 65 -19.89 4.33 19.50
CA PHE A 65 -21.00 4.83 20.30
C PHE A 65 -22.10 5.41 19.40
N SER A 66 -21.75 6.19 18.38
CA SER A 66 -22.70 6.84 17.47
C SER A 66 -23.51 5.87 16.61
N THR A 67 -22.98 4.68 16.27
CA THR A 67 -23.70 3.67 15.48
C THR A 67 -24.92 3.07 16.22
N LYS A 68 -25.04 3.29 17.53
CA LYS A 68 -26.23 2.86 18.30
C LYS A 68 -27.49 3.61 17.90
N TYR A 69 -27.34 4.75 17.21
CA TYR A 69 -28.42 5.62 16.79
C TYR A 69 -28.68 5.53 15.27
N ASP A 70 -28.24 4.46 14.63
CA ASP A 70 -28.50 4.25 13.20
C ASP A 70 -29.97 3.84 12.93
N PRO A 71 -30.60 4.35 11.85
CA PRO A 71 -30.09 5.41 10.99
C PRO A 71 -30.32 6.79 11.62
N SER A 72 -29.32 7.65 11.45
CA SER A 72 -29.35 9.07 11.74
C SER A 72 -28.88 9.85 10.52
N ARG A 73 -29.08 11.17 10.50
CA ARG A 73 -28.50 12.05 9.48
C ARG A 73 -26.97 12.01 9.43
N TYR A 74 -26.33 11.47 10.46
CA TYR A 74 -24.88 11.35 10.60
C TYR A 74 -24.35 9.96 10.25
N SER A 75 -25.22 8.96 10.06
CA SER A 75 -24.81 7.56 9.87
C SER A 75 -23.86 7.38 8.68
N GLY A 76 -24.10 8.09 7.57
CA GLY A 76 -23.17 8.10 6.43
C GLY A 76 -21.74 8.47 6.83
N SER A 77 -21.56 9.62 7.49
CA SER A 77 -20.25 10.11 7.96
C SER A 77 -19.63 9.25 9.07
N VAL A 78 -20.45 8.74 10.00
CA VAL A 78 -19.98 7.85 11.08
C VAL A 78 -19.37 6.59 10.49
N HIS A 79 -20.09 5.92 9.59
CA HIS A 79 -19.61 4.70 8.97
C HIS A 79 -18.46 4.94 8.00
N GLU A 80 -18.42 6.08 7.31
CA GLU A 80 -17.30 6.46 6.44
C GLU A 80 -16.01 6.62 7.26
N ASN A 81 -16.06 7.35 8.37
CA ASN A 81 -14.90 7.51 9.26
C ASN A 81 -14.52 6.19 9.98
N LEU A 82 -15.49 5.34 10.34
CA LEU A 82 -15.19 3.99 10.83
C LEU A 82 -14.50 3.13 9.78
N ALA A 83 -14.86 3.25 8.50
CA ALA A 83 -14.21 2.51 7.42
C ALA A 83 -12.72 2.86 7.33
N ILE A 84 -12.39 4.16 7.44
CA ILE A 84 -11.03 4.67 7.52
C ILE A 84 -10.31 4.05 8.72
N ILE A 85 -10.84 4.25 9.93
CA ILE A 85 -10.24 3.74 11.18
C ILE A 85 -9.95 2.23 11.09
N TYR A 86 -10.90 1.43 10.62
CA TYR A 86 -10.72 -0.01 10.52
C TYR A 86 -9.64 -0.41 9.52
N ARG A 87 -9.54 0.29 8.39
CA ARG A 87 -8.45 0.10 7.43
C ARG A 87 -7.08 0.37 8.08
N GLU A 88 -6.93 1.53 8.70
CA GLU A 88 -5.68 2.00 9.33
C GLU A 88 -5.24 1.07 10.47
N LEU A 89 -6.19 0.48 11.20
CA LEU A 89 -5.94 -0.52 12.24
C LEU A 89 -5.65 -1.93 11.70
N GLY A 90 -5.56 -2.13 10.38
CA GLY A 90 -5.23 -3.44 9.78
C GLY A 90 -6.43 -4.39 9.61
N TYR A 91 -7.67 -3.88 9.69
CA TYR A 91 -8.91 -4.64 9.54
C TYR A 91 -9.72 -4.22 8.30
N PRO A 92 -9.18 -4.33 7.07
CA PRO A 92 -9.85 -3.87 5.85
C PRO A 92 -11.17 -4.59 5.58
N GLU A 93 -11.36 -5.82 6.05
CA GLU A 93 -12.66 -6.53 5.96
C GLU A 93 -13.76 -5.78 6.72
N LYS A 94 -13.44 -5.29 7.93
CA LYS A 94 -14.33 -4.44 8.71
C LYS A 94 -14.49 -3.06 8.06
N GLY A 95 -13.40 -2.53 7.51
CA GLY A 95 -13.42 -1.29 6.72
C GLY A 95 -14.43 -1.34 5.57
N ILE A 96 -14.42 -2.43 4.79
CA ILE A 96 -15.38 -2.66 3.69
C ILE A 96 -16.82 -2.78 4.21
N ALA A 97 -17.03 -3.46 5.34
CA ALA A 97 -18.36 -3.58 5.93
C ALA A 97 -18.92 -2.21 6.33
N GLN A 98 -18.09 -1.36 6.95
CA GLN A 98 -18.46 0.02 7.31
C GLN A 98 -18.67 0.90 6.07
N ALA A 99 -17.80 0.81 5.06
CA ALA A 99 -17.97 1.56 3.81
C ALA A 99 -19.29 1.20 3.11
N LYS A 100 -19.69 -0.08 3.11
CA LYS A 100 -20.99 -0.50 2.57
C LYS A 100 -22.17 0.07 3.37
N LEU A 101 -22.05 0.21 4.69
CA LEU A 101 -23.06 0.88 5.51
C LEU A 101 -23.10 2.38 5.20
N ALA A 102 -21.95 3.04 5.09
CA ALA A 102 -21.86 4.44 4.69
C ALA A 102 -22.58 4.68 3.35
N GLN A 103 -22.30 3.85 2.34
CA GLN A 103 -22.97 3.94 1.03
C GLN A 103 -24.49 3.79 1.13
N ARG A 104 -24.99 2.89 1.99
CA ARG A 104 -26.45 2.73 2.22
C ARG A 104 -27.09 3.96 2.87
N TYR A 105 -26.35 4.67 3.72
CA TYR A 105 -26.83 5.87 4.40
C TYR A 105 -26.48 7.17 3.69
N GLY A 106 -26.14 7.13 2.40
CA GLY A 106 -25.82 8.32 1.61
C GLY A 106 -24.47 8.95 1.96
N GLY A 107 -23.47 8.12 2.28
CA GLY A 107 -22.08 8.54 2.50
C GLY A 107 -21.47 9.23 1.28
N SER A 108 -20.36 9.93 1.51
CA SER A 108 -19.72 10.72 0.44
C SER A 108 -19.10 9.84 -0.65
N PRO A 109 -18.75 10.39 -1.83
CA PRO A 109 -17.94 9.68 -2.82
C PRO A 109 -16.65 9.07 -2.22
N GLY A 110 -16.07 9.69 -1.19
CA GLY A 110 -14.91 9.18 -0.43
C GLY A 110 -15.08 7.76 0.13
N THR A 111 -16.33 7.31 0.31
CA THR A 111 -16.68 5.94 0.68
C THR A 111 -16.17 4.93 -0.35
N SER A 112 -16.39 5.19 -1.65
CA SER A 112 -15.90 4.32 -2.74
C SER A 112 -14.38 4.28 -2.78
N TYR A 113 -13.72 5.42 -2.55
CA TYR A 113 -12.26 5.50 -2.47
C TYR A 113 -11.70 4.65 -1.33
N THR A 114 -12.26 4.79 -0.13
CA THR A 114 -11.84 4.03 1.07
C THR A 114 -12.09 2.54 0.89
N MET A 115 -13.22 2.16 0.30
CA MET A 115 -13.52 0.77 -0.02
C MET A 115 -12.53 0.19 -1.04
N GLY A 116 -12.15 0.98 -2.06
CA GLY A 116 -11.12 0.61 -3.03
C GLY A 116 -9.75 0.37 -2.39
N LEU A 117 -9.34 1.23 -1.46
CA LEU A 117 -8.12 1.03 -0.67
C LEU A 117 -8.19 -0.26 0.16
N CYS A 118 -9.30 -0.51 0.84
CA CYS A 118 -9.47 -1.73 1.63
C CYS A 118 -9.38 -3.00 0.75
N TYR A 119 -10.01 -3.01 -0.44
CA TYR A 119 -9.86 -4.13 -1.38
C TYR A 119 -8.42 -4.29 -1.87
N SER A 120 -7.70 -3.20 -2.11
CA SER A 120 -6.27 -3.24 -2.45
C SER A 120 -5.43 -3.85 -1.33
N ASP A 121 -5.69 -3.47 -0.07
CA ASP A 121 -5.01 -4.01 1.11
C ASP A 121 -5.31 -5.52 1.31
N MET A 122 -6.41 -6.03 0.76
CA MET A 122 -6.72 -7.46 0.73
C MET A 122 -6.13 -8.21 -0.47
N GLY A 123 -5.56 -7.51 -1.45
CA GLY A 123 -5.11 -8.09 -2.72
C GLY A 123 -6.24 -8.32 -3.73
N ASP A 124 -7.46 -7.86 -3.47
CA ASP A 124 -8.58 -7.97 -4.42
C ASP A 124 -8.55 -6.78 -5.39
N PHE A 125 -7.57 -6.80 -6.30
CA PHE A 125 -7.27 -5.66 -7.17
C PHE A 125 -8.40 -5.37 -8.17
N ALA A 126 -9.16 -6.40 -8.58
CA ALA A 126 -10.32 -6.23 -9.45
C ALA A 126 -11.43 -5.43 -8.74
N LYS A 127 -11.79 -5.79 -7.51
CA LYS A 127 -12.78 -5.00 -6.75
C LYS A 127 -12.26 -3.62 -6.38
N ALA A 128 -10.96 -3.50 -6.07
CA ALA A 128 -10.34 -2.21 -5.81
C ALA A 128 -10.48 -1.27 -7.01
N GLN A 129 -10.16 -1.74 -8.22
CA GLN A 129 -10.30 -0.97 -9.45
C GLN A 129 -11.74 -0.49 -9.65
N ASN A 130 -12.73 -1.38 -9.54
CA ASN A 130 -14.14 -1.01 -9.70
C ASN A 130 -14.56 0.11 -8.72
N CYS A 131 -14.06 0.08 -7.47
CA CYS A 131 -14.35 1.11 -6.48
C CYS A 131 -13.71 2.46 -6.84
N PHE A 132 -12.48 2.45 -7.35
CA PHE A 132 -11.82 3.67 -7.81
C PHE A 132 -12.45 4.24 -9.08
N GLU A 133 -12.90 3.39 -10.01
CA GLU A 133 -13.66 3.81 -11.19
C GLU A 133 -14.97 4.49 -10.79
N GLN A 134 -15.71 3.91 -9.83
CA GLN A 134 -16.90 4.54 -9.26
C GLN A 134 -16.58 5.89 -8.62
N PHE A 135 -15.51 5.96 -7.82
CA PHE A 135 -15.06 7.23 -7.23
C PHE A 135 -14.73 8.29 -8.29
N ILE A 136 -14.12 7.91 -9.42
CA ILE A 136 -13.79 8.83 -10.51
C ILE A 136 -15.06 9.42 -11.14
N VAL A 137 -16.13 8.64 -11.23
CA VAL A 137 -17.42 9.11 -11.75
C VAL A 137 -18.09 10.08 -10.77
N ASP A 138 -18.11 9.74 -9.49
CA ASP A 138 -18.90 10.46 -8.47
C ASP A 138 -18.18 11.68 -7.88
N SER A 139 -16.85 11.68 -7.87
CA SER A 139 -16.07 12.70 -7.18
C SER A 139 -15.96 13.99 -7.99
N PRO A 140 -16.33 15.15 -7.42
CA PRO A 140 -16.14 16.45 -8.07
C PRO A 140 -14.66 16.90 -8.06
N ASP A 141 -13.81 16.32 -7.21
CA ASP A 141 -12.41 16.74 -7.03
C ASP A 141 -11.48 16.14 -8.10
N ALA A 142 -11.02 16.99 -9.03
CA ALA A 142 -10.14 16.58 -10.12
C ALA A 142 -8.80 16.00 -9.65
N GLN A 143 -8.25 16.49 -8.54
CA GLN A 143 -6.99 16.00 -8.01
C GLN A 143 -7.15 14.59 -7.44
N PHE A 144 -8.20 14.34 -6.67
CA PHE A 144 -8.46 12.99 -6.17
C PHE A 144 -8.87 12.03 -7.29
N ARG A 145 -9.59 12.47 -8.32
CA ARG A 145 -9.83 11.64 -9.52
C ARG A 145 -8.51 11.22 -10.17
N GLN A 146 -7.55 12.13 -10.32
CA GLN A 146 -6.23 11.79 -10.86
C GLN A 146 -5.48 10.78 -9.97
N LYS A 147 -5.54 10.95 -8.64
CA LYS A 147 -4.96 9.98 -7.69
C LYS A 147 -5.57 8.59 -7.86
N ALA A 148 -6.89 8.50 -7.95
CA ALA A 148 -7.58 7.22 -8.16
C ALA A 148 -7.16 6.57 -9.49
N GLN A 149 -7.00 7.34 -10.56
CA GLN A 149 -6.50 6.84 -11.84
C GLN A 149 -5.06 6.30 -11.74
N ASP A 150 -4.19 6.96 -10.99
CA ASP A 150 -2.81 6.51 -10.81
C ASP A 150 -2.75 5.22 -9.98
N ILE A 151 -3.59 5.10 -8.95
CA ILE A 151 -3.76 3.85 -8.19
C ILE A 151 -4.25 2.72 -9.12
N ILE A 152 -5.26 2.96 -9.97
CA ILE A 152 -5.75 1.96 -10.93
C ILE A 152 -4.60 1.44 -11.81
N LYS A 153 -3.76 2.33 -12.35
CA LYS A 153 -2.60 1.93 -13.16
C LYS A 153 -1.61 1.08 -12.36
N ASP A 154 -1.36 1.42 -11.10
CA ASP A 154 -0.49 0.64 -10.22
C ASP A 154 -1.04 -0.77 -9.97
N LEU A 155 -2.35 -0.87 -9.67
CA LEU A 155 -3.03 -2.15 -9.48
C LEU A 155 -2.97 -3.02 -10.75
N GLN A 156 -3.14 -2.42 -11.93
CA GLN A 156 -3.05 -3.12 -13.21
C GLN A 156 -1.64 -3.65 -13.45
N ASP A 157 -0.62 -2.80 -13.25
CA ASP A 157 0.78 -3.18 -13.41
C ASP A 157 1.17 -4.31 -12.46
N ASP A 158 0.70 -4.30 -11.21
CA ASP A 158 1.07 -5.27 -10.18
C ASP A 158 0.11 -6.47 -10.08
N SER A 159 -0.95 -6.52 -10.90
CA SER A 159 -1.97 -7.58 -10.87
C SER A 159 -1.39 -8.99 -10.98
N HIS A 160 -0.32 -9.16 -11.76
CA HIS A 160 0.40 -10.43 -11.94
C HIS A 160 1.15 -10.92 -10.70
N LYS A 161 1.40 -10.05 -9.72
CA LYS A 161 2.11 -10.38 -8.47
C LYS A 161 1.19 -10.91 -7.38
N VAL A 162 -0.12 -10.76 -7.54
CA VAL A 162 -1.11 -11.23 -6.56
C VAL A 162 -1.65 -12.60 -6.99
N LYS A 163 -1.75 -13.52 -6.02
CA LYS A 163 -2.23 -14.88 -6.29
C LYS A 163 -3.34 -15.28 -5.33
N SER A 164 -4.50 -15.66 -5.88
CA SER A 164 -5.61 -16.18 -5.08
C SER A 164 -5.19 -17.44 -4.34
N GLY A 165 -5.60 -17.56 -3.07
CA GLY A 165 -5.28 -18.71 -2.23
C GLY A 165 -3.82 -18.77 -1.73
N ALA A 166 -2.98 -17.77 -2.00
CA ALA A 166 -1.59 -17.72 -1.53
C ALA A 166 -1.43 -17.99 -0.02
N ALA A 167 -2.40 -17.54 0.78
CA ALA A 167 -2.46 -17.75 2.22
C ALA A 167 -2.42 -19.23 2.65
N LYS A 168 -2.82 -20.17 1.77
CA LYS A 168 -2.86 -21.61 2.06
C LYS A 168 -1.49 -22.28 1.88
N SER A 169 -0.57 -21.64 1.17
CA SER A 169 0.77 -22.20 0.94
C SER A 169 1.66 -22.00 2.17
N ARG A 170 2.46 -23.02 2.49
CA ARG A 170 3.41 -22.99 3.62
C ARG A 170 4.56 -22.01 3.40
N ASP A 171 4.94 -21.80 2.15
CA ASP A 171 5.99 -20.88 1.70
C ASP A 171 5.58 -20.24 0.36
N TYR A 172 6.48 -19.47 -0.24
CA TYR A 172 6.36 -18.91 -1.59
C TYR A 172 7.65 -19.11 -2.40
N PHE A 173 8.43 -20.15 -2.07
CA PHE A 173 9.72 -20.41 -2.72
C PHE A 173 9.55 -20.67 -4.22
N ASP A 174 8.56 -21.47 -4.59
CA ASP A 174 8.33 -21.83 -6.00
C ASP A 174 7.88 -20.60 -6.81
N ASP A 175 7.16 -19.65 -6.18
CA ASP A 175 6.76 -18.39 -6.81
C ASP A 175 8.00 -17.52 -7.12
N ILE A 176 8.93 -17.36 -6.16
CA ILE A 176 10.15 -16.55 -6.38
C ILE A 176 11.14 -17.21 -7.35
N VAL A 177 11.16 -18.55 -7.43
CA VAL A 177 11.95 -19.26 -8.45
C VAL A 177 11.35 -19.03 -9.83
N ALA A 178 10.03 -19.19 -9.98
CA ALA A 178 9.34 -18.96 -11.25
C ALA A 178 9.53 -17.52 -11.76
N ASN A 179 9.53 -16.55 -10.84
CA ASN A 179 9.73 -15.13 -11.16
C ASN A 179 11.21 -14.73 -11.35
N LYS A 180 12.17 -15.66 -11.17
CA LYS A 180 13.62 -15.39 -11.19
C LYS A 180 14.05 -14.35 -10.14
N GLU A 181 13.38 -14.36 -9.00
CA GLU A 181 13.65 -13.49 -7.84
C GLU A 181 14.36 -14.24 -6.71
N ALA A 182 14.48 -15.57 -6.81
CA ALA A 182 15.26 -16.37 -5.87
C ALA A 182 16.76 -16.23 -6.15
N GLN A 183 17.50 -15.72 -5.17
CA GLN A 183 18.96 -15.60 -5.19
C GLN A 183 19.56 -16.22 -3.94
N LYS A 184 20.87 -16.48 -3.93
CA LYS A 184 21.54 -16.95 -2.70
C LYS A 184 22.98 -16.51 -2.59
N TRP A 185 23.43 -16.26 -1.37
CA TRP A 185 24.85 -16.05 -1.07
C TRP A 185 25.65 -17.33 -1.18
N LYS A 186 26.87 -17.29 -1.73
CA LYS A 186 27.78 -18.45 -1.72
C LYS A 186 28.19 -18.82 -0.30
N GLN A 187 28.12 -20.09 0.06
CA GLN A 187 28.46 -20.59 1.40
C GLN A 187 29.86 -20.16 1.88
N THR A 188 30.85 -20.10 0.98
CA THR A 188 32.23 -19.72 1.31
C THR A 188 32.39 -18.24 1.72
N LEU A 189 31.34 -17.42 1.57
CA LEU A 189 31.32 -16.03 2.02
C LEU A 189 30.76 -15.87 3.44
N LEU A 190 30.26 -16.95 4.05
CA LEU A 190 29.74 -16.90 5.41
C LEU A 190 30.87 -16.95 6.46
N PRO A 191 30.78 -16.16 7.55
CA PRO A 191 29.76 -15.15 7.83
C PRO A 191 29.89 -13.91 6.93
N LEU A 192 28.75 -13.38 6.46
CA LEU A 192 28.69 -12.20 5.60
C LEU A 192 29.31 -10.99 6.31
N LYS A 193 30.18 -10.24 5.63
CA LYS A 193 30.77 -9.00 6.14
C LYS A 193 29.77 -7.85 5.98
N LEU A 194 29.27 -7.33 7.08
CA LEU A 194 28.26 -6.27 7.12
C LEU A 194 28.88 -4.92 7.50
N TYR A 195 28.68 -3.92 6.66
CA TYR A 195 28.93 -2.51 6.98
C TYR A 195 27.60 -1.78 7.09
N ILE A 196 27.41 -1.02 8.17
CA ILE A 196 26.25 -0.14 8.34
C ILE A 196 26.77 1.28 8.51
N ASP A 197 26.35 2.17 7.62
CA ASP A 197 26.74 3.58 7.67
C ASP A 197 26.36 4.21 9.02
N SER A 198 27.17 5.19 9.45
CA SER A 198 26.93 5.93 10.68
C SER A 198 25.63 6.74 10.67
N GLY A 199 25.15 7.13 9.48
CA GLY A 199 24.01 8.05 9.31
C GLY A 199 24.35 9.50 9.69
N LYS A 200 25.62 9.81 9.99
CA LYS A 200 26.06 11.17 10.34
C LYS A 200 25.77 12.12 9.19
N GLY A 201 25.00 13.17 9.46
CA GLY A 201 24.60 14.17 8.46
C GLY A 201 23.43 13.75 7.56
N VAL A 202 22.87 12.55 7.75
CA VAL A 202 21.65 12.14 7.05
C VAL A 202 20.44 12.76 7.74
N ARG A 203 19.64 13.50 6.98
CA ARG A 203 18.42 14.14 7.47
C ARG A 203 17.47 13.11 8.08
N ASN A 204 16.88 13.42 9.24
CA ASN A 204 15.92 12.59 9.95
C ASN A 204 16.43 11.20 10.39
N TYR A 205 17.74 10.95 10.31
CA TYR A 205 18.32 9.71 10.84
C TYR A 205 18.32 9.72 12.37
N ARG A 206 17.99 8.56 12.97
CA ARG A 206 18.07 8.32 14.42
C ARG A 206 18.97 7.12 14.71
N PRO A 207 19.81 7.17 15.77
CA PRO A 207 20.66 6.04 16.13
C PRO A 207 19.91 4.72 16.40
N THR A 208 18.65 4.80 16.84
CA THR A 208 17.78 3.63 17.06
C THR A 208 17.57 2.80 15.80
N TYR A 209 17.64 3.39 14.60
CA TYR A 209 17.48 2.65 13.34
C TYR A 209 18.57 1.60 13.13
N ARG A 210 19.77 1.84 13.65
CA ARG A 210 20.88 0.87 13.62
C ARG A 210 20.53 -0.41 14.38
N ARG A 211 19.78 -0.31 15.48
CA ARG A 211 19.29 -1.49 16.19
C ARG A 211 18.26 -2.23 15.35
N LEU A 212 17.33 -1.53 14.72
CA LEU A 212 16.25 -2.14 13.91
C LEU A 212 16.77 -2.95 12.73
N ILE A 213 17.80 -2.46 12.02
CA ILE A 213 18.41 -3.21 10.91
C ILE A 213 19.13 -4.49 11.41
N LEU A 214 19.77 -4.44 12.58
CA LEU A 214 20.42 -5.61 13.17
C LEU A 214 19.41 -6.63 13.69
N GLU A 215 18.34 -6.19 14.37
CA GLU A 215 17.23 -7.07 14.78
C GLU A 215 16.57 -7.77 13.58
N ALA A 216 16.44 -7.07 12.45
CA ALA A 216 15.92 -7.64 11.21
C ALA A 216 16.89 -8.68 10.60
N LEU A 217 18.19 -8.41 10.60
CA LEU A 217 19.22 -9.39 10.17
C LEU A 217 19.24 -10.63 11.06
N ASP A 218 19.19 -10.45 12.38
CA ASP A 218 19.10 -11.54 13.35
C ASP A 218 17.86 -12.41 13.09
N SER A 219 16.73 -11.77 12.79
CA SER A 219 15.47 -12.44 12.44
C SER A 219 15.62 -13.30 11.18
N TRP A 220 16.25 -12.77 10.12
CA TRP A 220 16.46 -13.50 8.88
C TRP A 220 17.52 -14.60 8.98
N CYS A 221 18.59 -14.37 9.74
CA CYS A 221 19.58 -15.41 10.01
C CYS A 221 18.95 -16.58 10.78
N SER A 222 18.09 -16.29 11.77
CA SER A 222 17.30 -17.31 12.46
C SER A 222 16.32 -18.02 11.51
N ALA A 223 15.61 -17.25 10.68
CA ALA A 223 14.64 -17.76 9.71
C ALA A 223 15.24 -18.70 8.66
N SER A 224 16.53 -18.53 8.32
CA SER A 224 17.26 -19.46 7.44
C SER A 224 17.47 -20.86 8.05
N GLY A 225 17.00 -21.11 9.28
CA GLY A 225 17.30 -22.31 10.05
C GLY A 225 18.68 -22.23 10.71
N ASN A 226 19.11 -21.01 11.09
CA ASN A 226 20.44 -20.71 11.60
C ASN A 226 21.54 -21.12 10.62
N LYS A 227 21.38 -20.86 9.32
CA LYS A 227 22.35 -21.25 8.27
C LYS A 227 23.06 -20.06 7.65
N LEU A 228 22.53 -18.87 7.87
CA LEU A 228 23.19 -17.61 7.62
C LEU A 228 23.76 -17.04 8.91
N SER A 229 24.86 -16.32 8.78
CA SER A 229 25.46 -15.52 9.83
C SER A 229 26.18 -14.33 9.20
N TYR A 230 26.41 -13.30 10.01
CA TYR A 230 27.13 -12.11 9.60
C TYR A 230 28.12 -11.66 10.67
N LYS A 231 29.05 -10.80 10.28
CA LYS A 231 29.97 -10.12 11.18
C LYS A 231 30.15 -8.67 10.75
N MET A 232 30.31 -7.78 11.72
CA MET A 232 30.51 -6.36 11.46
C MET A 232 31.89 -6.09 10.88
N VAL A 233 31.96 -5.17 9.93
CA VAL A 233 33.20 -4.56 9.45
C VAL A 233 33.09 -3.04 9.50
N THR A 234 34.20 -2.36 9.78
CA THR A 234 34.27 -0.89 9.83
C THR A 234 34.64 -0.27 8.48
N ASP A 235 35.20 -1.07 7.57
CA ASP A 235 35.64 -0.65 6.25
C ASP A 235 34.61 -1.08 5.21
N LYS A 236 33.91 -0.09 4.64
CA LYS A 236 32.87 -0.30 3.62
C LYS A 236 33.38 -1.10 2.41
N SER A 237 34.64 -0.92 2.02
CA SER A 237 35.21 -1.60 0.84
C SER A 237 35.39 -3.10 1.02
N LYS A 238 35.36 -3.58 2.28
CA LYS A 238 35.48 -5.00 2.63
C LYS A 238 34.12 -5.67 2.86
N ALA A 239 33.03 -4.92 2.78
CA ALA A 239 31.69 -5.42 3.08
C ALA A 239 31.10 -6.23 1.91
N ASP A 240 30.43 -7.33 2.25
CA ASP A 240 29.57 -8.07 1.32
C ASP A 240 28.17 -7.43 1.29
N VAL A 241 27.69 -6.97 2.46
CA VAL A 241 26.42 -6.25 2.61
C VAL A 241 26.70 -4.84 3.15
N VAL A 242 26.18 -3.83 2.46
CA VAL A 242 26.27 -2.42 2.84
C VAL A 242 24.88 -1.89 3.15
N VAL A 243 24.72 -1.23 4.30
CA VAL A 243 23.50 -0.51 4.66
C VAL A 243 23.78 0.99 4.65
N GLU A 244 22.97 1.74 3.89
CA GLU A 244 22.99 3.20 3.82
C GLU A 244 21.65 3.80 4.25
N TRP A 245 21.72 4.98 4.85
CA TRP A 245 20.56 5.77 5.26
C TRP A 245 20.35 6.92 4.27
N VAL A 246 19.11 7.11 3.81
CA VAL A 246 18.79 8.08 2.77
C VAL A 246 17.80 9.12 3.30
N GLY A 247 18.26 10.37 3.42
CA GLY A 247 17.46 11.52 3.88
C GLY A 247 16.63 12.19 2.78
N GLN A 248 16.45 11.52 1.65
CA GLN A 248 15.72 12.00 0.46
C GLN A 248 14.97 10.84 -0.19
N ALA A 249 14.00 11.17 -1.05
CA ALA A 249 13.13 10.15 -1.61
C ALA A 249 13.85 9.13 -2.48
N ILE A 250 13.62 7.87 -2.14
CA ILE A 250 13.95 6.75 -3.00
C ILE A 250 12.76 6.56 -3.93
N SER A 251 13.03 6.57 -5.24
CA SER A 251 12.00 6.23 -6.22
C SER A 251 12.58 5.36 -7.31
N THR A 252 11.80 4.40 -7.77
CA THR A 252 12.13 3.56 -8.91
C THR A 252 11.39 4.04 -10.16
N VAL A 253 11.96 3.77 -11.33
CA VAL A 253 11.30 3.99 -12.62
C VAL A 253 10.81 2.65 -13.14
N GLN A 254 9.50 2.50 -13.30
CA GLN A 254 8.89 1.31 -13.88
C GLN A 254 7.96 1.75 -15.01
N LYS A 255 8.21 1.25 -16.23
CA LYS A 255 7.43 1.60 -17.44
C LYS A 255 7.20 3.12 -17.56
N ASP A 256 8.29 3.89 -17.45
CA ASP A 256 8.32 5.36 -17.53
C ASP A 256 7.59 6.11 -16.40
N ARG A 257 7.16 5.41 -15.34
CA ARG A 257 6.54 6.02 -14.15
C ARG A 257 7.47 5.96 -12.96
N LYS A 258 7.56 7.07 -12.23
CA LYS A 258 8.29 7.17 -10.96
C LYS A 258 7.39 6.69 -9.82
N ARG A 259 7.85 5.68 -9.06
CA ARG A 259 7.16 5.16 -7.87
C ARG A 259 8.04 5.32 -6.65
N ASP A 260 7.51 5.90 -5.57
CA ASP A 260 8.28 6.06 -4.33
C ASP A 260 8.37 4.73 -3.56
N ALA A 261 9.46 4.57 -2.81
CA ALA A 261 9.75 3.37 -2.06
C ALA A 261 10.24 3.68 -0.64
N ALA A 262 9.90 2.81 0.31
CA ALA A 262 10.36 2.92 1.71
C ALA A 262 11.83 2.48 1.89
N GLY A 263 12.33 1.69 0.95
CA GLY A 263 13.70 1.20 0.88
C GLY A 263 13.99 0.65 -0.52
N LEU A 264 15.26 0.38 -0.77
CA LEU A 264 15.72 -0.29 -1.98
C LEU A 264 16.91 -1.18 -1.68
N THR A 265 16.83 -2.41 -2.16
CA THR A 265 17.94 -3.35 -2.15
C THR A 265 18.38 -3.65 -3.57
N THR A 266 19.68 -3.49 -3.82
CA THR A 266 20.32 -3.89 -5.07
C THR A 266 21.31 -5.01 -4.78
N CYS A 267 21.17 -6.13 -5.47
CA CYS A 267 22.10 -7.25 -5.36
C CYS A 267 22.86 -7.41 -6.68
N ASP A 268 24.19 -7.44 -6.58
CA ASP A 268 25.03 -7.93 -7.66
C ASP A 268 25.02 -9.46 -7.58
N ALA A 269 24.52 -10.11 -8.63
CA ALA A 269 24.44 -11.56 -8.72
C ALA A 269 24.98 -12.06 -10.06
N ASP A 270 25.55 -13.27 -10.05
CA ASP A 270 25.98 -13.95 -11.27
C ASP A 270 24.79 -14.55 -12.05
N GLU A 271 25.07 -15.13 -13.23
CA GLU A 271 24.06 -15.76 -14.08
C GLU A 271 23.31 -16.94 -13.40
N LYS A 272 23.85 -17.46 -12.29
CA LYS A 272 23.26 -18.54 -11.49
C LYS A 272 22.53 -18.01 -10.26
N GLN A 273 22.24 -16.70 -10.21
CA GLN A 273 21.59 -16.03 -9.09
C GLN A 273 22.38 -16.14 -7.78
N ILE A 274 23.71 -16.22 -7.87
CA ILE A 274 24.59 -16.18 -6.69
C ILE A 274 24.97 -14.75 -6.38
N ILE A 275 24.59 -14.26 -5.20
CA ILE A 275 24.87 -12.90 -4.75
C ILE A 275 26.36 -12.76 -4.41
N THR A 276 26.97 -11.68 -4.89
CA THR A 276 28.35 -11.27 -4.60
C THR A 276 28.43 -9.99 -3.77
N HIS A 277 27.45 -9.11 -3.88
CA HIS A 277 27.36 -7.87 -3.10
C HIS A 277 25.89 -7.45 -2.96
N ALA A 278 25.53 -6.86 -1.82
CA ALA A 278 24.21 -6.26 -1.63
C ALA A 278 24.32 -4.85 -1.02
N LEU A 279 23.62 -3.90 -1.63
CA LEU A 279 23.43 -2.55 -1.13
C LEU A 279 21.97 -2.39 -0.68
N ILE A 280 21.78 -2.11 0.60
CA ILE A 280 20.49 -1.80 1.23
C ILE A 280 20.44 -0.31 1.51
N GLN A 281 19.42 0.36 1.00
CA GLN A 281 19.16 1.78 1.24
C GLN A 281 17.81 1.94 1.96
N ILE A 282 17.83 2.58 3.13
CA ILE A 282 16.63 2.80 3.95
C ILE A 282 16.32 4.30 4.01
N GLU A 283 15.08 4.65 3.69
CA GLU A 283 14.60 6.02 3.76
C GLU A 283 14.33 6.44 5.22
N THR A 284 14.83 7.61 5.63
CA THR A 284 14.77 8.07 7.04
C THR A 284 13.67 9.08 7.36
N TYR A 285 12.87 9.50 6.38
CA TYR A 285 11.79 10.47 6.57
C TYR A 285 10.41 9.80 6.44
N ASP A 286 9.37 10.40 7.05
CA ASP A 286 8.01 9.85 7.00
C ASP A 286 7.28 10.20 5.69
N PHE A 287 6.17 9.53 5.36
CA PHE A 287 5.53 9.66 4.04
C PHE A 287 5.06 11.06 3.68
N ASP A 288 4.71 11.89 4.67
CA ASP A 288 4.35 13.30 4.49
C ASP A 288 5.58 14.23 4.31
N ARG A 289 6.80 13.69 4.40
CA ARG A 289 8.10 14.38 4.27
C ARG A 289 8.32 15.49 5.31
N SER A 290 7.48 15.57 6.33
CA SER A 290 7.48 16.64 7.33
C SER A 290 8.26 16.27 8.59
N VAL A 291 8.33 14.97 8.92
CA VAL A 291 8.94 14.46 10.15
C VAL A 291 9.85 13.25 9.93
N GLU A 292 10.55 12.86 11.00
CA GLU A 292 11.29 11.61 11.10
C GLU A 292 10.38 10.38 10.99
N ALA A 293 10.87 9.34 10.32
CA ALA A 293 10.10 8.10 10.15
C ALA A 293 9.85 7.41 11.50
N ALA A 294 8.63 6.91 11.71
CA ALA A 294 8.33 6.06 12.86
C ALA A 294 9.19 4.77 12.84
N ASP A 295 9.58 4.29 14.04
CA ASP A 295 10.36 3.05 14.19
C ASP A 295 9.65 1.85 13.55
N SER A 296 8.31 1.84 13.53
CA SER A 296 7.50 0.82 12.85
C SER A 296 7.73 0.80 11.33
N LYS A 297 7.78 1.96 10.68
CA LYS A 297 8.12 2.11 9.25
C LYS A 297 9.52 1.60 8.97
N ILE A 298 10.50 2.07 9.74
CA ILE A 298 11.91 1.68 9.57
C ILE A 298 12.08 0.16 9.77
N LYS A 299 11.48 -0.39 10.83
CA LYS A 299 11.51 -1.84 11.08
C LYS A 299 10.91 -2.64 9.92
N SER A 300 9.76 -2.19 9.40
CA SER A 300 9.12 -2.83 8.23
C SER A 300 10.02 -2.80 7.01
N ALA A 301 10.61 -1.64 6.70
CA ALA A 301 11.54 -1.48 5.58
C ALA A 301 12.78 -2.35 5.77
N CYS A 302 13.43 -2.32 6.93
CA CYS A 302 14.58 -3.16 7.24
C CYS A 302 14.28 -4.64 7.03
N LEU A 303 13.16 -5.16 7.57
CA LEU A 303 12.79 -6.56 7.38
C LEU A 303 12.58 -6.91 5.90
N HIS A 304 11.92 -6.06 5.12
CA HIS A 304 11.70 -6.31 3.70
C HIS A 304 13.02 -6.29 2.90
N GLU A 305 13.80 -5.22 3.05
CA GLU A 305 15.02 -5.00 2.29
C GLU A 305 16.09 -6.05 2.62
N ILE A 306 16.20 -6.47 3.89
CA ILE A 306 17.11 -7.57 4.24
C ILE A 306 16.66 -8.88 3.62
N GLY A 307 15.35 -9.12 3.49
CA GLY A 307 14.83 -10.29 2.77
C GLY A 307 15.37 -10.35 1.35
N HIS A 308 15.34 -9.24 0.61
CA HIS A 308 15.99 -9.13 -0.69
C HIS A 308 17.50 -9.34 -0.63
N ALA A 309 18.18 -8.75 0.36
CA ALA A 309 19.62 -8.86 0.50
C ALA A 309 20.09 -10.30 0.80
N ILE A 310 19.24 -11.14 1.39
CA ILE A 310 19.50 -12.59 1.56
C ILE A 310 18.91 -13.43 0.42
N GLY A 311 18.38 -12.81 -0.63
CA GLY A 311 17.93 -13.49 -1.86
C GLY A 311 16.49 -13.99 -1.86
N VAL A 312 15.65 -13.53 -0.94
CA VAL A 312 14.21 -13.81 -0.95
C VAL A 312 13.50 -12.79 -1.84
N GLY A 313 12.69 -13.28 -2.79
CA GLY A 313 11.85 -12.48 -3.68
C GLY A 313 10.52 -12.04 -3.05
N HIS A 314 9.63 -11.45 -3.86
CA HIS A 314 8.35 -10.95 -3.36
C HIS A 314 7.36 -12.08 -3.08
N SER A 315 6.68 -11.98 -1.94
CA SER A 315 5.55 -12.85 -1.60
C SER A 315 4.28 -12.37 -2.32
N PRO A 316 3.41 -13.29 -2.77
CA PRO A 316 2.09 -12.95 -3.31
C PRO A 316 1.02 -12.70 -2.23
N TYR A 317 1.36 -12.75 -0.94
CA TYR A 317 0.38 -12.63 0.15
C TYR A 317 0.56 -11.38 1.01
N VAL A 318 -0.50 -10.57 1.10
CA VAL A 318 -0.54 -9.23 1.72
C VAL A 318 -0.08 -9.12 3.18
N LYS A 319 0.00 -10.23 3.93
CA LYS A 319 0.42 -10.21 5.35
C LYS A 319 1.91 -10.51 5.54
N ASP A 320 2.57 -11.02 4.52
CA ASP A 320 3.99 -11.36 4.59
C ASP A 320 4.81 -10.08 4.51
N ILE A 321 5.96 -10.07 5.18
CA ILE A 321 6.82 -8.89 5.13
C ILE A 321 7.38 -8.68 3.73
N MET A 322 7.58 -9.77 2.98
CA MET A 322 8.04 -9.75 1.59
C MET A 322 6.95 -9.43 0.57
N TYR A 323 5.73 -9.07 0.99
CA TYR A 323 4.72 -8.57 0.05
C TYR A 323 5.19 -7.26 -0.59
N PHE A 324 5.06 -7.15 -1.92
CA PHE A 324 5.66 -6.08 -2.73
C PHE A 324 5.10 -4.67 -2.48
N LYS A 325 3.94 -4.56 -1.84
CA LYS A 325 3.26 -3.30 -1.51
C LYS A 325 3.15 -3.14 0.00
N LEU A 326 3.34 -1.91 0.48
CA LEU A 326 3.11 -1.61 1.89
C LEU A 326 1.61 -1.65 2.20
N THR A 327 1.19 -2.44 3.19
CA THR A 327 -0.22 -2.50 3.59
C THR A 327 -0.40 -2.49 5.12
N PRO A 328 -1.55 -2.00 5.63
CA PRO A 328 -1.86 -2.05 7.07
C PRO A 328 -1.92 -3.47 7.64
N ARG A 329 -1.93 -4.50 6.78
CA ARG A 329 -2.01 -5.90 7.17
C ARG A 329 -0.65 -6.55 7.38
N GLN A 330 0.43 -5.93 6.91
CA GLN A 330 1.76 -6.50 7.05
C GLN A 330 2.15 -6.54 8.52
N LEU A 331 2.67 -7.70 8.94
CA LEU A 331 3.20 -7.86 10.28
C LEU A 331 4.57 -7.18 10.35
N PHE A 332 4.85 -6.43 11.42
CA PHE A 332 6.20 -5.89 11.69
C PHE A 332 7.18 -6.99 12.18
N SER A 333 7.11 -8.16 11.55
CA SER A 333 7.85 -9.38 11.87
C SER A 333 7.77 -10.34 10.68
N LEU A 334 8.72 -11.26 10.56
CA LEU A 334 8.64 -12.34 9.58
C LEU A 334 7.38 -13.19 9.80
N SER A 335 6.61 -13.46 8.76
CA SER A 335 5.53 -14.43 8.80
C SER A 335 6.09 -15.87 8.85
N PRO A 336 5.27 -16.88 9.18
CA PRO A 336 5.65 -18.28 9.00
C PRO A 336 6.09 -18.61 7.56
N ARG A 337 5.47 -17.96 6.56
CA ARG A 337 5.78 -18.18 5.14
C ARG A 337 7.14 -17.58 4.77
N ASP A 338 7.44 -16.37 5.25
CA ASP A 338 8.74 -15.73 5.07
C ASP A 338 9.86 -16.62 5.62
N ARG A 339 9.67 -17.14 6.84
CA ARG A 339 10.62 -18.07 7.47
C ARG A 339 10.78 -19.37 6.68
N ALA A 340 9.68 -19.99 6.26
CA ALA A 340 9.72 -21.24 5.52
C ALA A 340 10.42 -21.06 4.15
N THR A 341 10.17 -19.95 3.46
CA THR A 341 10.85 -19.61 2.20
C THR A 341 12.36 -19.46 2.40
N ALA A 342 12.80 -18.71 3.41
CA ALA A 342 14.23 -18.54 3.71
C ALA A 342 14.91 -19.86 4.12
N ALA A 343 14.27 -20.67 4.97
CA ALA A 343 14.80 -21.98 5.36
C ALA A 343 14.94 -22.93 4.17
N LYS A 344 13.99 -22.88 3.22
CA LYS A 344 14.03 -23.68 1.97
C LYS A 344 15.14 -23.19 1.03
N LEU A 345 15.33 -21.87 0.93
CA LEU A 345 16.36 -21.26 0.09
C LEU A 345 17.78 -21.66 0.48
N TYR A 346 18.03 -21.82 1.78
CA TYR A 346 19.32 -22.21 2.35
C TYR A 346 19.35 -23.67 2.84
N ALA A 347 18.45 -24.52 2.34
CA ALA A 347 18.28 -25.88 2.87
C ALA A 347 19.58 -26.72 2.88
N ASP A 348 20.43 -26.53 1.89
CA ASP A 348 21.71 -27.22 1.66
C ASP A 348 22.86 -26.74 2.55
N TYR A 349 22.67 -25.70 3.37
CA TYR A 349 23.76 -25.10 4.16
C TYR A 349 23.85 -25.74 5.55
N PRO A 350 25.05 -25.81 6.15
CA PRO A 350 25.20 -26.28 7.51
C PRO A 350 24.62 -25.26 8.49
N VAL A 351 24.16 -25.77 9.64
CA VAL A 351 23.78 -24.92 10.77
C VAL A 351 25.02 -24.25 11.34
N VAL A 352 24.90 -22.97 11.68
CA VAL A 352 25.94 -22.14 12.29
C VAL A 352 25.44 -21.57 13.62
N THR A 353 26.37 -21.28 14.53
CA THR A 353 26.04 -20.57 15.77
C THR A 353 25.78 -19.10 15.45
N LEU A 354 24.56 -18.64 15.73
CA LEU A 354 24.21 -17.23 15.57
C LEU A 354 24.86 -16.38 16.65
N VAL A 355 25.53 -15.32 16.23
CA VAL A 355 25.98 -14.23 17.10
C VAL A 355 25.17 -13.01 16.73
N THR A 356 24.30 -12.57 17.65
CA THR A 356 23.42 -11.41 17.41
C THR A 356 24.24 -10.13 17.36
N GLY A 357 24.01 -9.28 16.36
CA GLY A 357 24.78 -8.05 16.21
C GLY A 357 24.41 -6.94 17.19
N THR A 358 23.31 -7.09 17.94
CA THR A 358 22.80 -6.06 18.86
C THR A 358 23.62 -5.92 20.15
N SER A 359 24.36 -6.95 20.57
CA SER A 359 25.08 -6.97 21.85
C SER A 359 26.24 -5.97 21.97
N SER A 360 26.69 -5.40 20.84
CA SER A 360 27.81 -4.45 20.78
C SER A 360 27.38 -3.01 20.48
N LEU A 361 26.09 -2.72 20.52
CA LEU A 361 25.57 -1.39 20.19
C LEU A 361 25.72 -0.37 21.33
N PRO A 362 25.98 0.92 21.02
CA PRO A 362 25.95 2.00 22.00
C PRO A 362 24.56 2.18 22.65
N ALA A 363 24.52 2.73 23.86
CA ALA A 363 23.29 2.93 24.63
C ALA A 363 22.21 3.75 23.89
N GLU A 364 22.61 4.73 23.08
CA GLU A 364 21.70 5.55 22.27
C GLU A 364 20.85 4.74 21.26
N CYS A 365 21.32 3.55 20.85
CA CYS A 365 20.56 2.67 19.97
C CYS A 365 19.37 2.00 20.68
N PHE A 366 19.34 2.03 22.01
CA PHE A 366 18.29 1.45 22.86
C PHE A 366 17.36 2.51 23.47
N ALA A 367 17.49 3.77 23.06
CA ALA A 367 16.56 4.82 23.48
C ALA A 367 15.11 4.44 23.12
N GLN A 368 14.16 4.84 23.98
CA GLN A 368 12.75 4.60 23.74
C GLN A 368 12.30 5.27 22.44
N PRO A 369 11.33 4.68 21.71
CA PRO A 369 10.77 5.30 20.51
C PRO A 369 10.31 6.73 20.81
N THR A 370 10.74 7.72 20.02
CA THR A 370 10.35 9.13 20.19
C THR A 370 8.92 9.39 19.75
N LEU A 371 8.34 8.48 18.97
CA LEU A 371 6.95 8.48 18.54
C LEU A 371 6.22 7.30 19.20
N PRO A 372 4.96 7.49 19.65
CA PRO A 372 4.15 6.36 20.09
C PRO A 372 4.12 5.29 18.97
N PRO A 373 3.88 4.00 19.28
CA PRO A 373 3.70 2.95 18.28
C PRO A 373 2.49 3.26 17.39
N GLY A 374 2.67 4.18 16.45
CA GLY A 374 1.71 4.62 15.47
C GLY A 374 1.87 3.74 14.25
N ALA A 375 0.72 3.32 13.72
CA ALA A 375 0.63 2.60 12.45
C ALA A 375 1.45 3.34 11.37
N LEU A 376 1.92 2.59 10.38
CA LEU A 376 2.43 3.17 9.14
C LEU A 376 1.47 4.30 8.71
N ARG A 377 1.97 5.51 8.48
CA ARG A 377 1.12 6.61 8.00
C ARG A 377 0.70 6.31 6.56
N TYR A 378 -0.59 6.26 6.27
CA TYR A 378 -1.07 6.06 4.90
C TYR A 378 -1.47 7.39 4.26
N PRO A 379 -1.55 7.47 2.92
CA PRO A 379 -1.98 8.68 2.25
C PRO A 379 -3.30 9.24 2.80
N PRO A 380 -3.43 10.57 2.98
CA PRO A 380 -4.68 11.18 3.36
C PRO A 380 -5.79 10.81 2.37
N ILE A 381 -6.89 10.39 2.96
CA ILE A 381 -8.14 10.02 2.29
C ILE A 381 -8.84 11.33 1.90
N PRO A 382 -9.62 11.36 0.79
CA PRO A 382 -10.47 12.51 0.50
C PRO A 382 -11.21 12.95 1.75
N PRO A 383 -11.31 14.27 2.02
CA PRO A 383 -12.00 14.73 3.21
C PRO A 383 -13.41 14.17 3.23
N SER A 384 -13.76 13.48 4.33
CA SER A 384 -15.14 13.11 4.64
C SER A 384 -15.96 14.41 4.59
N PHE A 385 -17.10 14.41 3.92
CA PHE A 385 -17.97 15.58 3.88
C PHE A 385 -18.27 16.02 5.33
N PHE A 386 -17.94 17.27 5.67
CA PHE A 386 -18.20 17.81 7.01
C PHE A 386 -19.70 17.77 7.27
N ALA A 387 -20.10 16.94 8.23
CA ALA A 387 -21.48 16.88 8.66
C ALA A 387 -21.89 18.27 9.21
N GLN A 388 -23.13 18.69 8.97
CA GLN A 388 -23.63 19.96 9.48
C GLN A 388 -24.11 19.79 10.94
N PRO A 389 -23.91 20.78 11.82
CA PRO A 389 -24.43 20.72 13.18
C PRO A 389 -25.96 20.58 13.20
N PRO A 390 -26.55 19.98 14.24
CA PRO A 390 -28.00 19.89 14.36
C PRO A 390 -28.59 21.29 14.58
N LEU A 391 -29.76 21.55 14.00
CA LEU A 391 -30.44 22.83 14.21
C LEU A 391 -31.03 22.86 15.62
N PRO A 392 -30.82 23.94 16.40
CA PRO A 392 -31.46 24.06 17.70
C PRO A 392 -32.99 24.10 17.53
N PRO A 393 -33.75 23.62 18.53
CA PRO A 393 -35.20 23.73 18.49
C PRO A 393 -35.61 25.20 18.36
N VAL A 394 -36.54 25.48 17.46
CA VAL A 394 -37.12 26.82 17.30
C VAL A 394 -37.78 27.15 18.64
N LYS A 395 -37.29 28.21 19.31
CA LYS A 395 -38.05 28.79 20.41
C LYS A 395 -39.30 29.37 19.79
N ASP A 396 -40.46 28.83 20.13
CA ASP A 396 -41.73 29.52 19.87
C ASP A 396 -41.70 30.82 20.68
N SER A 397 -41.16 31.89 20.08
CA SER A 397 -41.44 33.24 20.52
C SER A 397 -42.88 33.53 20.10
N GLY A 398 -43.82 33.08 20.92
CA GLY A 398 -45.16 33.63 20.94
C GLY A 398 -45.10 35.07 21.38
N ASP A 399 -44.77 35.96 20.44
CA ASP A 399 -45.17 37.36 20.45
C ASP A 399 -45.36 37.78 19.00
N SER A 400 -46.61 37.67 18.56
CA SER A 400 -47.10 38.19 17.31
C SER A 400 -47.24 39.71 17.41
N ASP A 401 -46.32 40.45 16.79
CA ASP A 401 -46.51 41.88 16.53
C ASP A 401 -46.73 42.07 15.01
N PRO A 402 -47.96 42.40 14.56
CA PRO A 402 -48.30 42.44 13.14
C PRO A 402 -48.04 43.85 12.61
N ASN A 403 -46.80 44.17 12.25
CA ASN A 403 -46.50 45.23 11.30
C ASN A 403 -45.03 45.19 10.88
N VAL A 404 -44.79 44.77 9.63
CA VAL A 404 -43.99 45.48 8.62
C VAL A 404 -44.00 44.62 7.36
N ALA A 405 -44.51 45.21 6.29
CA ALA A 405 -44.61 44.61 4.98
C ALA A 405 -43.35 44.88 4.13
N THR A 406 -43.11 43.94 3.21
CA THR A 406 -42.37 44.03 1.94
C THR A 406 -40.84 44.02 1.95
N GLY A 407 -40.28 43.05 1.22
CA GLY A 407 -38.88 43.00 0.78
C GLY A 407 -38.52 41.67 0.11
N HIS A 408 -38.61 41.62 -1.22
CA HIS A 408 -38.22 40.49 -2.07
C HIS A 408 -36.68 40.25 -2.10
N SER A 409 -36.31 38.97 -2.20
CA SER A 409 -35.16 38.38 -2.95
C SER A 409 -33.71 38.76 -2.61
N SER A 410 -32.86 37.73 -2.44
CA SER A 410 -31.52 37.51 -3.07
C SER A 410 -30.69 36.51 -2.22
N LEU A 411 -30.50 35.28 -2.70
CA LEU A 411 -29.23 34.72 -3.25
C LEU A 411 -28.04 34.64 -2.26
N PHE A 412 -27.56 33.40 -2.10
CA PHE A 412 -26.17 33.00 -1.91
C PHE A 412 -25.18 34.09 -1.46
N ALA A 413 -24.78 34.01 -0.19
CA ALA A 413 -23.51 34.54 0.29
C ALA A 413 -22.79 33.43 1.07
N GLN A 414 -21.77 32.82 0.45
CA GLN A 414 -20.78 32.03 1.18
C GLN A 414 -19.82 32.99 1.90
N PRO A 415 -19.42 32.73 3.15
CA PRO A 415 -18.35 33.46 3.78
C PRO A 415 -16.99 33.04 3.17
N SER A 416 -16.26 34.03 2.69
CA SER A 416 -14.90 33.93 2.19
C SER A 416 -13.91 33.65 3.33
N VAL A 417 -13.28 32.48 3.30
CA VAL A 417 -12.13 32.13 4.16
C VAL A 417 -10.85 32.32 3.35
N PRO A 418 -9.78 32.92 3.90
CA PRO A 418 -8.56 33.21 3.15
C PRO A 418 -7.86 31.93 2.68
N ARG A 419 -7.55 31.90 1.38
CA ARG A 419 -6.86 30.82 0.67
C ARG A 419 -5.37 30.81 1.07
N ALA A 420 -5.02 30.05 2.11
CA ALA A 420 -3.64 29.60 2.29
C ALA A 420 -3.35 28.52 1.23
N SER A 421 -2.43 28.82 0.30
CA SER A 421 -1.96 27.85 -0.69
C SER A 421 -1.07 26.81 -0.01
N ILE A 422 -1.69 25.78 0.57
CA ILE A 422 -0.98 24.55 0.91
C ILE A 422 -0.98 23.72 -0.36
N SER A 423 0.18 23.66 -1.03
CA SER A 423 0.42 22.68 -2.08
C SER A 423 0.21 21.28 -1.48
N PRO A 424 -0.78 20.50 -1.94
CA PRO A 424 -1.00 19.17 -1.40
C PRO A 424 0.19 18.27 -1.74
N PRO A 425 0.70 17.44 -0.80
CA PRO A 425 1.78 16.53 -1.09
C PRO A 425 1.35 15.53 -2.18
N LYS A 426 2.25 15.27 -3.14
CA LYS A 426 2.12 14.12 -4.03
C LYS A 426 2.19 12.86 -3.17
N LEU A 427 1.18 12.01 -3.28
CA LEU A 427 1.08 10.81 -2.46
C LEU A 427 1.36 9.57 -3.30
N PRO A 428 2.44 8.84 -2.98
CA PRO A 428 2.74 7.59 -3.65
C PRO A 428 1.89 6.45 -3.09
N SER A 429 1.46 5.54 -3.97
CA SER A 429 1.32 4.13 -3.60
C SER A 429 2.71 3.64 -3.17
N LEU A 430 2.93 3.43 -1.88
CA LEU A 430 4.26 3.06 -1.39
C LEU A 430 4.50 1.58 -1.64
N LEU A 431 5.50 1.34 -2.47
CA LEU A 431 5.93 0.01 -2.81
C LEU A 431 7.28 -0.24 -2.18
N PHE A 432 7.64 -1.51 -2.07
CA PHE A 432 9.04 -1.85 -1.93
C PHE A 432 9.66 -1.82 -3.32
N ALA A 433 10.82 -1.19 -3.42
CA ALA A 433 11.50 -1.08 -4.69
C ALA A 433 11.89 -2.48 -5.19
N GLN A 434 11.66 -2.76 -6.47
CA GLN A 434 12.13 -4.02 -7.03
C GLN A 434 13.66 -4.02 -7.12
N PRO A 435 14.32 -5.16 -6.84
CA PRO A 435 15.74 -5.30 -7.09
C PRO A 435 16.06 -4.97 -8.55
N ALA A 436 17.08 -4.15 -8.78
CA ALA A 436 17.55 -3.89 -10.14
C ALA A 436 18.07 -5.21 -10.76
N PRO A 437 17.76 -5.50 -12.05
CA PRO A 437 18.34 -6.66 -12.71
C PRO A 437 19.88 -6.53 -12.73
N PRO A 438 20.63 -7.65 -12.63
CA PRO A 438 22.09 -7.60 -12.62
C PRO A 438 22.60 -6.90 -13.88
N PRO A 439 23.65 -6.07 -13.78
CA PRO A 439 24.16 -5.33 -14.92
C PRO A 439 24.67 -6.30 -15.99
N GLY A 440 23.97 -6.36 -17.12
CA GLY A 440 24.45 -7.06 -18.31
C GLY A 440 25.81 -6.50 -18.72
N ALA A 441 26.80 -7.39 -18.86
CA ALA A 441 28.16 -7.05 -19.26
C ALA A 441 28.15 -6.15 -20.51
N LYS A 442 28.52 -4.87 -20.34
CA LYS A 442 28.67 -3.94 -21.46
C LYS A 442 29.86 -4.39 -22.32
N LYS A 443 29.55 -4.93 -23.51
CA LYS A 443 30.51 -5.02 -24.61
C LYS A 443 30.99 -3.61 -24.96
N ARG A 444 32.31 -3.44 -24.99
CA ARG A 444 32.98 -2.23 -25.50
C ARG A 444 32.62 -2.03 -26.98
N GLU A 445 32.03 -0.89 -27.31
CA GLU A 445 31.91 -0.40 -28.69
C GLU A 445 33.22 0.28 -29.14
N PRO A 446 33.61 0.16 -30.42
CA PRO A 446 34.38 1.19 -31.10
C PRO A 446 33.46 2.12 -31.91
N LYS A 447 33.85 3.40 -31.91
CA LYS A 447 33.16 4.56 -32.49
C LYS A 447 33.03 4.51 -34.03
N SER A 448 31.93 5.13 -34.51
CA SER A 448 31.77 5.91 -35.77
C SER A 448 31.97 5.14 -37.10
N ARG A 449 31.04 5.12 -38.07
CA ARG A 449 30.52 6.29 -38.82
C ARG A 449 29.40 5.86 -39.81
N THR A 450 28.47 6.79 -40.04
CA THR A 450 27.65 7.02 -41.26
C THR A 450 26.62 6.01 -41.79
N LYS A 451 25.39 6.53 -41.88
CA LYS A 451 24.20 6.01 -42.57
C LYS A 451 24.44 5.80 -44.07
N THR A 452 23.99 4.67 -44.60
CA THR A 452 23.50 4.59 -45.99
C THR A 452 22.37 3.57 -46.07
N THR A 453 21.22 4.05 -46.56
CA THR A 453 19.97 3.31 -46.76
C THR A 453 20.06 2.50 -48.04
N VAL A 454 19.76 1.19 -47.99
CA VAL A 454 19.35 0.41 -49.18
C VAL A 454 18.24 -0.55 -48.76
N LYS A 455 17.09 -0.43 -49.44
CA LYS A 455 15.96 -1.36 -49.43
C LYS A 455 16.28 -2.55 -50.34
N THR A 456 16.10 -3.78 -49.87
CA THR A 456 15.75 -4.92 -50.76
C THR A 456 14.86 -5.94 -50.04
N THR A 457 13.99 -6.50 -50.85
CA THR A 457 12.79 -7.32 -50.68
C THR A 457 12.96 -8.71 -50.07
N ILE A 458 11.94 -9.08 -49.28
CA ILE A 458 11.30 -10.38 -48.99
C ILE A 458 11.92 -11.66 -49.58
N THR A 459 12.18 -12.65 -48.70
CA THR A 459 11.83 -14.06 -48.96
C THR A 459 11.39 -14.73 -47.65
N VAL A 460 10.15 -15.20 -47.61
CA VAL A 460 9.59 -16.05 -46.55
C VAL A 460 9.90 -17.50 -46.92
N THR A 461 10.48 -18.27 -46.00
CA THR A 461 10.47 -19.74 -46.07
C THR A 461 10.09 -20.30 -44.70
N THR A 462 8.94 -20.97 -44.69
CA THR A 462 8.42 -21.82 -43.61
C THR A 462 8.88 -23.26 -43.82
N VAL A 463 9.46 -23.92 -42.82
CA VAL A 463 9.14 -25.32 -42.44
C VAL A 463 9.72 -25.72 -41.08
N ASP A 464 8.82 -26.25 -40.24
CA ASP A 464 8.90 -27.43 -39.35
C ASP A 464 10.09 -27.76 -38.43
N SER A 465 9.76 -27.75 -37.12
CA SER A 465 9.65 -28.92 -36.21
C SER A 465 10.81 -29.91 -35.97
N ALA A 466 10.73 -30.52 -34.76
CA ALA A 466 11.51 -31.62 -34.17
C ALA A 466 12.87 -31.25 -33.53
N SER A 467 13.00 -31.25 -32.20
CA SER A 467 13.13 -32.40 -31.28
C SER A 467 14.52 -33.06 -31.29
N LYS A 468 15.22 -32.90 -30.15
CA LYS A 468 16.29 -33.73 -29.57
C LYS A 468 17.54 -33.97 -30.42
N LEU A 469 18.71 -33.62 -29.87
CA LEU A 469 19.91 -34.47 -29.89
C LEU A 469 20.90 -34.03 -28.81
N PHE A 470 21.30 -34.99 -27.99
CA PHE A 470 22.43 -34.94 -27.06
C PHE A 470 23.74 -34.69 -27.83
N ALA A 471 24.66 -33.91 -27.26
CA ALA A 471 26.07 -34.29 -27.07
C ALA A 471 26.93 -33.05 -26.74
N THR A 472 27.59 -33.11 -25.60
CA THR A 472 28.74 -32.29 -25.21
C THR A 472 29.89 -32.37 -26.21
N PRO A 473 30.61 -31.26 -26.45
CA PRO A 473 32.03 -31.34 -26.79
C PRO A 473 32.89 -30.75 -25.67
N SER A 474 33.76 -31.61 -25.17
CA SER A 474 34.92 -31.33 -24.31
C SER A 474 35.87 -30.29 -24.91
N LEU A 475 36.42 -29.46 -24.02
CA LEU A 475 37.49 -28.47 -24.27
C LEU A 475 38.80 -29.09 -24.78
N PRO A 476 39.56 -28.40 -25.65
CA PRO A 476 40.99 -28.65 -25.84
C PRO A 476 41.84 -27.84 -24.83
N PRO A 477 43.12 -28.23 -24.61
CA PRO A 477 43.89 -27.88 -23.41
C PRO A 477 44.58 -26.52 -23.48
N LYS A 478 44.93 -26.02 -22.28
CA LYS A 478 45.72 -24.81 -22.03
C LYS A 478 47.14 -24.93 -22.55
N HIS A 479 47.63 -23.88 -23.22
CA HIS A 479 49.06 -23.57 -23.31
C HIS A 479 49.40 -22.39 -22.39
N LYS A 480 50.65 -22.44 -21.92
CA LYS A 480 51.26 -21.78 -20.75
C LYS A 480 51.16 -20.27 -20.69
#